data_AF-A0A416X0Q3-F1
#
_entry.id   AF-A0A416X0Q3-F1
#
_cell.length_a   1.000
_cell.length_b   1.000
_cell.length_c   1.000
_cell.angle_alpha   90.00
_cell.angle_beta   90.00
_cell.angle_gamma   90.00
#
_symmetry.space_group_name_H-M   'P 1'
#
loop_
_entity.id
_entity.type
_entity.pdbx_description
1 polymer ?
#
loop_
_entity_poly.entity_id
_entity_poly.type
_entity_poly.pdbx_seq_one_letter_code
_entity_poly.pdbx_strand_id
1 'polypeptide(L)'
;MKLTKEEDQVVCKFLNNAAKEGGKERFTLMQFILMTLSEEAIRMNAAEIALSQTMDCEGEKYNTRMTIQYSKVGEKTLEERAYEIADRMLSSGSENCDLREELKKAVLAGYNLHHEDFDDE
;
A
#
# COMPACT_ATOMS: atom_id res chain seq x y z
N MET A 1 2.34 12.49 14.09
CA MET A 1 1.01 13.12 13.90
C MET A 1 0.10 12.68 15.04
N LYS A 2 -0.71 13.59 15.61
CA LYS A 2 -1.78 13.21 16.56
C LYS A 2 -3.08 13.19 15.77
N LEU A 3 -3.82 12.09 15.85
CA LEU A 3 -5.14 11.97 15.22
C LEU A 3 -6.09 13.03 15.82
N THR A 4 -6.96 13.58 14.98
CA THR A 4 -8.12 14.35 15.41
C THR A 4 -9.10 13.46 16.18
N LYS A 5 -10.04 14.07 16.91
CA LYS A 5 -11.03 13.31 17.71
C LYS A 5 -11.94 12.42 16.85
N GLU A 6 -12.19 12.84 15.61
CA GLU A 6 -13.06 12.11 14.67
C GLU A 6 -12.33 10.91 14.07
N GLU A 7 -11.08 11.09 13.64
CA GLU A 7 -10.23 9.99 13.19
C GLU A 7 -10.02 8.95 14.29
N ASP A 8 -9.77 9.40 15.53
CA ASP A 8 -9.59 8.52 16.69
C ASP A 8 -10.86 7.69 16.96
N GLN A 9 -12.05 8.27 16.80
CA GLN A 9 -13.31 7.54 16.92
C GLN A 9 -13.51 6.50 15.81
N VAL A 10 -13.17 6.81 14.56
CA VAL A 10 -13.28 5.86 13.45
C VAL A 10 -12.32 4.69 13.64
N VAL A 11 -11.06 4.97 13.98
CA VAL A 11 -10.04 3.96 14.28
C VAL A 11 -10.47 3.11 15.47
N CYS A 12 -10.90 3.72 16.58
CA CYS A 12 -11.38 2.99 17.75
C CYS A 12 -12.60 2.12 17.43
N LYS A 13 -13.53 2.59 16.59
CA LYS A 13 -14.69 1.80 16.16
C LYS A 13 -14.26 0.60 15.31
N PHE A 14 -13.35 0.81 14.36
CA PHE A 14 -12.78 -0.28 13.56
C PHE A 14 -12.09 -1.33 14.45
N LEU A 15 -11.24 -0.91 15.37
CA LEU A 15 -10.53 -1.80 16.29
C LEU A 15 -11.49 -2.55 17.22
N ASN A 16 -12.53 -1.87 17.73
CA ASN A 16 -13.57 -2.52 18.55
C ASN A 16 -14.36 -3.56 17.76
N ASN A 17 -14.70 -3.28 16.50
CA ASN A 17 -15.39 -4.22 15.63
C ASN A 17 -14.48 -5.42 15.30
N ALA A 18 -13.18 -5.17 15.06
CA ALA A 18 -12.18 -6.22 14.89
C ALA A 18 -12.02 -7.09 16.16
N ALA A 19 -12.24 -6.52 17.34
CA ALA A 19 -12.12 -7.25 18.62
C ALA A 19 -13.40 -8.03 19.01
N LYS A 20 -14.59 -7.64 18.53
CA LYS A 20 -15.88 -8.15 19.06
C LYS A 20 -16.78 -8.84 18.02
N GLU A 21 -16.80 -8.42 16.76
CA GLU A 21 -17.77 -8.88 15.74
C GLU A 21 -17.17 -9.86 14.73
N GLY A 22 -16.71 -11.03 15.20
CA GLY A 22 -16.06 -12.04 14.34
C GLY A 22 -14.73 -11.54 13.72
N GLY A 23 -14.17 -10.47 14.29
CA GLY A 23 -12.97 -9.85 13.75
C GLY A 23 -11.71 -10.67 13.99
N LYS A 24 -11.71 -11.59 14.96
CA LYS A 24 -10.63 -12.58 15.12
C LYS A 24 -10.54 -13.51 13.90
N GLU A 25 -11.68 -14.03 13.44
CA GLU A 25 -11.77 -14.90 12.27
C GLU A 25 -11.38 -14.13 11.00
N ARG A 26 -11.88 -12.89 10.83
CA ARG A 26 -11.50 -12.02 9.71
C ARG A 26 -10.01 -11.69 9.71
N PHE A 27 -9.44 -11.39 10.88
CA PHE A 27 -8.01 -11.12 11.02
C PHE A 27 -7.18 -12.36 10.67
N THR A 28 -7.60 -13.53 11.14
CA THR A 28 -6.96 -14.81 10.78
C THR A 28 -7.00 -15.05 9.27
N LEU A 29 -8.13 -14.75 8.61
CA LEU A 29 -8.24 -14.85 7.15
C LEU A 29 -7.30 -13.86 6.43
N MET A 30 -7.20 -12.62 6.89
CA MET A 30 -6.27 -11.63 6.31
C MET A 30 -4.81 -12.05 6.48
N GLN A 31 -4.44 -12.61 7.63
CA GLN A 31 -3.10 -13.17 7.86
C GLN A 31 -2.81 -14.33 6.90
N PHE A 32 -3.78 -15.22 6.67
CA PHE A 32 -3.65 -16.31 5.71
C PHE A 32 -3.43 -15.81 4.28
N ILE A 33 -4.19 -14.80 3.85
CA ILE A 33 -4.03 -14.16 2.54
C ILE A 33 -2.63 -13.53 2.41
N LEU A 34 -2.20 -12.76 3.42
CA LEU A 34 -0.88 -12.14 3.45
C LEU A 34 0.24 -13.17 3.30
N MET A 35 0.17 -14.25 4.09
CA MET A 35 1.16 -15.33 4.06
C MET A 35 1.21 -15.98 2.68
N THR A 36 0.06 -16.35 2.12
CA THR A 36 -0.04 -17.04 0.83
C THR A 36 0.55 -16.19 -0.30
N LEU A 37 0.15 -14.92 -0.39
CA LEU A 37 0.63 -14.03 -1.45
C LEU A 37 2.12 -13.68 -1.26
N SER A 38 2.60 -13.57 -0.02
CA SER A 38 4.02 -13.35 0.26
C SER A 38 4.88 -14.53 -0.20
N GLU A 39 4.44 -15.77 0.06
CA GLU A 39 5.16 -16.97 -0.39
C GLU A 39 5.27 -17.03 -1.92
N GLU A 40 4.17 -16.74 -2.62
CA GLU A 40 4.17 -16.71 -4.09
C GLU A 40 5.04 -15.56 -4.62
N ALA A 41 5.00 -14.37 -4.02
CA ALA A 41 5.85 -13.25 -4.39
C ALA A 41 7.34 -13.63 -4.28
N ILE A 42 7.72 -14.30 -3.17
CA ILE A 42 9.09 -14.79 -2.94
C ILE A 42 9.48 -15.81 -4.00
N ARG A 43 8.62 -16.79 -4.31
CA ARG A 43 8.89 -17.83 -5.31
C ARG A 43 9.07 -17.26 -6.72
N MET A 44 8.27 -16.24 -7.06
CA MET A 44 8.35 -15.56 -8.35
C MET A 44 9.50 -14.54 -8.43
N ASN A 45 10.16 -14.23 -7.31
CA ASN A 45 11.09 -13.10 -7.19
C ASN A 45 10.42 -11.76 -7.60
N ALA A 46 9.14 -11.60 -7.25
CA ALA A 46 8.37 -10.40 -7.49
C ALA A 46 8.43 -9.50 -6.25
N ALA A 47 8.95 -8.28 -6.38
CA ALA A 47 9.07 -7.36 -5.24
C ALA A 47 7.72 -6.97 -4.61
N GLU A 48 6.64 -7.09 -5.39
CA GLU A 48 5.29 -6.73 -4.99
C GLU A 48 4.26 -7.65 -5.68
N ILE A 49 3.19 -7.99 -4.96
CA ILE A 49 1.94 -8.47 -5.54
C ILE A 49 0.82 -7.54 -5.11
N ALA A 50 -0.06 -7.20 -6.06
CA ALA A 50 -1.26 -6.45 -5.77
C ALA A 50 -2.52 -7.14 -6.29
N LEU A 51 -3.57 -7.09 -5.48
CA LEU A 51 -4.92 -7.48 -5.85
C LEU A 51 -5.78 -6.21 -5.96
N SER A 52 -6.43 -6.04 -7.10
CA SER A 52 -7.33 -4.91 -7.33
C SER A 52 -8.74 -5.40 -7.58
N GLN A 53 -9.72 -4.68 -7.07
CA GLN A 53 -11.13 -4.93 -7.33
C GLN A 53 -11.90 -3.62 -7.44
N THR A 54 -13.09 -3.67 -8.01
CA THR A 54 -14.08 -2.61 -7.92
C THR A 54 -15.13 -3.03 -6.90
N MET A 55 -15.53 -2.12 -6.01
CA MET A 55 -16.59 -2.36 -5.03
C MET A 55 -17.57 -1.18 -4.97
N ASP A 56 -18.85 -1.49 -4.76
CA ASP A 56 -19.87 -0.50 -4.47
C ASP A 56 -19.91 -0.24 -2.95
N CYS A 57 -19.85 1.02 -2.55
CA CYS A 57 -19.99 1.46 -1.15
C CYS A 57 -20.87 2.71 -1.12
N GLU A 58 -21.94 2.68 -0.32
CA GLU A 58 -22.88 3.81 -0.17
C GLU A 58 -23.45 4.35 -1.50
N GLY A 59 -23.57 3.49 -2.52
CA GLY A 59 -24.11 3.84 -3.84
C GLY A 59 -23.07 4.31 -4.85
N GLU A 60 -21.81 4.46 -4.44
CA GLU A 60 -20.70 4.88 -5.29
C GLU A 60 -19.73 3.73 -5.57
N LYS A 61 -19.07 3.77 -6.75
CA LYS A 61 -18.08 2.76 -7.16
C LYS A 61 -16.66 3.19 -6.82
N TYR A 62 -15.97 2.34 -6.09
CA TYR A 62 -14.58 2.54 -5.70
C TYR A 62 -13.70 1.46 -6.30
N ASN A 63 -12.54 1.87 -6.81
CA ASN A 63 -11.45 0.93 -7.07
C ASN A 63 -10.63 0.78 -5.80
N THR A 64 -10.48 -0.45 -5.32
CA THR A 64 -9.68 -0.76 -4.15
C THR A 64 -8.55 -1.69 -4.53
N ARG A 65 -7.40 -1.49 -3.89
CA ARG A 65 -6.19 -2.27 -4.12
C ARG A 65 -5.59 -2.68 -2.79
N MET A 66 -5.27 -3.97 -2.67
CA MET A 66 -4.45 -4.52 -1.59
C MET A 66 -3.07 -4.85 -2.17
N THR A 67 -2.02 -4.44 -1.48
CA THR A 67 -0.64 -4.64 -1.94
C THR A 67 0.18 -5.33 -0.87
N ILE A 68 0.99 -6.30 -1.28
CA ILE A 68 1.91 -7.05 -0.42
C ILE A 68 3.31 -6.90 -0.96
N GLN A 69 4.21 -6.52 -0.07
CA GLN A 69 5.63 -6.33 -0.32
C GLN A 69 6.41 -7.15 0.68
N TYR A 70 7.54 -7.71 0.25
CA TYR A 70 8.46 -8.39 1.15
C TYR A 70 9.90 -7.90 0.96
N SER A 71 10.65 -7.99 2.04
CA SER A 71 12.09 -7.86 2.03
C SER A 71 12.69 -9.01 2.82
N LYS A 72 13.90 -9.41 2.46
CA LYS A 72 14.63 -10.39 3.25
C LYS A 72 15.14 -9.69 4.52
N VAL A 73 15.00 -10.37 5.65
CA VAL A 73 15.51 -9.84 6.94
C VAL A 73 17.02 -9.62 6.84
N GLY A 74 17.47 -8.41 7.18
CA GLY A 74 18.89 -8.02 7.10
C GLY A 74 19.35 -7.51 5.72
N GLU A 75 18.45 -7.46 4.73
CA GLU A 75 18.67 -6.69 3.50
C GLU A 75 18.12 -5.27 3.64
N LYS A 76 18.26 -4.48 2.56
CA LYS A 76 17.89 -3.07 2.50
C LYS A 76 16.51 -2.80 3.10
N THR A 77 16.42 -1.77 3.92
CA THR A 77 15.16 -1.30 4.53
C THR A 77 14.17 -0.86 3.44
N LEU A 78 12.90 -0.73 3.81
CA LEU A 78 11.88 -0.19 2.91
C LEU A 78 12.28 1.21 2.42
N GLU A 79 12.86 2.02 3.31
CA GLU A 79 13.35 3.37 3.01
C GLU A 79 14.50 3.34 2.00
N GLU A 80 15.50 2.47 2.19
CA GLU A 80 16.61 2.32 1.24
C GLU A 80 16.12 1.87 -0.13
N ARG A 81 15.13 0.97 -0.18
CA ARG A 81 14.50 0.57 -1.45
C ARG A 81 13.75 1.74 -2.09
N ALA A 82 13.02 2.54 -1.32
CA ALA A 82 12.32 3.71 -1.84
C ALA A 82 13.29 4.74 -2.42
N TYR A 83 14.42 4.99 -1.75
CA TYR A 83 15.50 5.85 -2.27
C TYR A 83 16.07 5.34 -3.60
N GLU A 84 16.35 4.03 -3.71
CA GLU A 84 16.88 3.46 -4.95
C GLU A 84 15.90 3.53 -6.12
N ILE A 85 14.61 3.39 -5.81
CA ILE A 85 13.53 3.51 -6.78
C ILE A 85 13.45 4.97 -7.26
N ALA A 86 13.49 5.93 -6.35
CA ALA A 86 13.52 7.35 -6.67
C ALA A 86 14.76 7.73 -7.50
N ASP A 87 15.95 7.29 -7.09
CA ASP A 87 17.20 7.53 -7.82
C ASP A 87 17.16 6.90 -9.22
N ARG A 88 16.59 5.70 -9.37
CA ARG A 88 16.42 5.09 -10.68
C ARG A 88 15.51 5.91 -11.59
N MET A 89 14.40 6.43 -11.06
CA MET A 89 13.47 7.28 -11.83
C MET A 89 14.12 8.60 -12.24
N LEU A 90 14.82 9.25 -11.31
CA LEU A 90 15.50 10.51 -11.55
C LEU A 90 16.66 10.36 -12.53
N SER A 91 17.43 9.26 -12.45
CA SER A 91 18.53 8.97 -13.38
C SER A 91 18.06 8.53 -14.76
N SER A 92 16.84 8.01 -14.90
CA SER A 92 16.23 7.73 -16.22
C SER A 92 15.62 8.96 -16.89
N GLY A 93 15.51 10.10 -16.21
CA GLY A 93 15.03 11.36 -16.77
C GLY A 93 16.13 12.17 -17.45
N SER A 94 15.99 12.47 -18.74
CA SER A 94 16.84 13.45 -19.43
C SER A 94 16.48 14.89 -19.02
N GLU A 95 17.26 15.90 -19.45
CA GLU A 95 17.04 17.33 -19.16
C GLU A 95 15.65 17.90 -19.58
N ASN A 96 14.79 17.09 -20.22
CA ASN A 96 13.40 17.39 -20.60
C ASN A 96 12.37 16.42 -20.00
N CYS A 97 12.66 15.82 -18.84
CA CYS A 97 11.79 14.82 -18.24
C CYS A 97 10.56 15.46 -17.56
N ASP A 98 9.35 15.16 -18.05
CA ASP A 98 8.12 15.43 -17.31
C ASP A 98 8.05 14.48 -16.12
N LEU A 99 8.51 14.96 -14.97
CA LEU A 99 8.51 14.24 -13.70
C LEU A 99 7.12 13.65 -13.39
N ARG A 100 6.03 14.30 -13.81
CA ARG A 100 4.68 13.78 -13.60
C ARG A 100 4.41 12.51 -14.41
N GLU A 101 4.86 12.44 -15.66
CA GLU A 101 4.70 11.23 -16.47
C GLU A 101 5.58 10.08 -15.96
N GLU A 102 6.77 10.37 -15.43
CA GLU A 102 7.60 9.33 -14.79
C GLU A 102 7.00 8.83 -13.47
N LEU A 103 6.47 9.72 -12.63
CA LEU A 103 5.75 9.31 -11.41
C LEU A 103 4.47 8.53 -11.74
N LYS A 104 3.77 8.86 -12.83
CA LYS A 104 2.61 8.08 -13.30
C LYS A 104 3.01 6.69 -13.79
N LYS A 105 4.07 6.57 -14.60
CA LYS A 105 4.63 5.25 -14.99
C LYS A 105 5.08 4.47 -13.77
N ALA A 106 5.63 5.16 -12.77
CA ALA A 106 6.07 4.56 -11.55
C ALA A 106 4.91 3.95 -10.74
N VAL A 107 3.84 4.71 -10.53
CA VAL A 107 2.61 4.24 -9.89
C VAL A 107 2.00 3.06 -10.66
N LEU A 108 1.97 3.13 -12.00
CA LEU A 108 1.49 2.02 -12.84
C LEU A 108 2.37 0.77 -12.75
N ALA A 109 3.68 0.94 -12.55
CA ALA A 109 4.64 -0.14 -12.32
C ALA A 109 4.61 -0.70 -10.89
N GLY A 110 3.74 -0.18 -10.00
CA GLY A 110 3.59 -0.63 -8.62
C GLY A 110 4.51 0.06 -7.62
N TYR A 111 5.18 1.14 -8.00
CA TYR A 111 5.90 1.95 -7.02
C TYR A 111 4.92 2.74 -6.17
N ASN A 112 4.86 2.38 -4.89
CA ASN A 112 3.94 2.97 -3.94
C ASN A 112 4.50 4.32 -3.44
N LEU A 113 4.02 5.43 -4.03
CA LEU A 113 4.48 6.80 -3.77
C LEU A 113 3.54 7.58 -2.82
N HIS A 114 2.82 6.90 -1.93
CA HIS A 114 1.82 7.54 -1.07
C HIS A 114 2.43 8.37 0.08
N HIS A 115 2.10 9.66 0.08
CA HIS A 115 1.63 10.37 1.28
C HIS A 115 0.19 10.81 0.97
N GLU A 116 -0.79 10.37 1.75
CA GLU A 116 -2.15 10.90 1.66
C GLU A 116 -2.25 12.09 2.62
N ASP A 117 -2.30 13.30 2.07
CA ASP A 117 -2.69 14.49 2.81
C ASP A 117 -4.19 14.71 2.58
N PHE A 118 -5.00 14.45 3.61
CA PHE A 118 -6.36 14.98 3.72
C PHE A 118 -6.38 16.21 4.65
N ASP A 119 -5.33 17.03 4.62
CA ASP A 119 -5.39 18.37 5.21
C ASP A 119 -5.91 19.31 4.12
N ASP A 120 -7.23 19.41 4.02
CA ASP A 120 -7.86 20.59 3.43
C ASP A 120 -7.59 21.78 4.38
N GLU A 121 -6.92 22.82 3.89
CA GLU A 121 -6.85 24.13 4.58
C GLU A 121 -8.24 24.70 4.88
#